data_AF-A0A929CHY2-F1
#
_entry.id   AF-A0A929CHY2-F1
#
_cell.length_a   1.000
_cell.length_b   1.000
_cell.length_c   1.000
_cell.angle_alpha   90.00
_cell.angle_beta   90.00
_cell.angle_gamma   90.00
#
_symmetry.space_group_name_H-M   'P 1'
#
loop_
_entity.id
_entity.type
_entity.pdbx_description
1 polymer ?
#
loop_
_entity_poly.entity_id
_entity_poly.type
_entity_poly.pdbx_seq_one_letter_code
_entity_poly.pdbx_strand_id
1 'polypeptide(L)'
;MIRKFLYPFLLPNGLLCAVALFALAQETLPVELLPFLRVFPFAVVIIGLLLGWRFNRTRLIYAIALMLLVELSMVYFPVETTAQLVFQSATLLLPLNLLLVSWFRERGMLNLRGAFWLTVLLAELLTCGGLIHYRPTLIEFWLNYPLFDLPQLQALPLAQPLLLANGLVLLLFAARSLHNLAAFEASFFWAQLMILAGFSGLGSQPLRLYLASAGLILIMGILETSHSLAYRDELTGLPGRRALNEALAKLGSRYTLAMLDIDHFKKFNDTHGHDVGDQVLKMVAGKLATVSGGGKVFRYGGEEFSVILPRRQIEDALPYLERLR
;
A
#
# COMPACT_ATOMS: atom_id res chain seq x y z
N MET A 1 7.29 20.15 -6.23
CA MET A 1 6.23 19.65 -5.33
C MET A 1 5.53 18.42 -5.93
N ILE A 2 5.02 18.51 -7.16
CA ILE A 2 4.36 17.42 -7.92
C ILE A 2 5.19 16.12 -7.99
N ARG A 3 6.51 16.21 -8.23
CA ARG A 3 7.41 15.04 -8.34
C ARG A 3 7.56 14.21 -7.05
N LYS A 4 7.41 14.84 -5.87
CA LYS A 4 7.42 14.13 -4.56
C LYS A 4 6.13 13.33 -4.32
N PHE A 5 5.04 13.72 -4.97
CA PHE A 5 3.73 13.07 -4.86
C PHE A 5 3.56 11.96 -5.90
N LEU A 6 3.88 12.27 -7.17
CA LEU A 6 3.66 11.32 -8.27
C LEU A 6 4.48 10.04 -8.10
N TYR A 7 5.71 10.15 -7.58
CA TYR A 7 6.60 9.01 -7.53
C TYR A 7 6.12 7.91 -6.56
N PRO A 8 5.83 8.18 -5.28
CA PRO A 8 5.33 7.16 -4.36
C PRO A 8 3.93 6.64 -4.71
N PHE A 9 3.12 7.45 -5.39
CA PHE A 9 1.79 7.06 -5.84
C PHE A 9 1.85 6.12 -7.05
N LEU A 10 2.67 6.45 -8.05
CA LEU A 10 2.73 5.71 -9.32
C LEU A 10 3.71 4.53 -9.30
N LEU A 11 4.83 4.64 -8.57
CA LEU A 11 5.88 3.62 -8.58
C LEU A 11 6.08 3.02 -7.18
N PRO A 12 6.17 1.68 -7.07
CA PRO A 12 6.08 0.68 -8.15
C PRO A 12 4.63 0.28 -8.53
N ASN A 13 3.65 0.60 -7.69
CA ASN A 13 2.31 -0.02 -7.73
C ASN A 13 1.50 0.31 -9.00
N GLY A 14 1.54 1.56 -9.47
CA GLY A 14 0.84 1.97 -10.69
C GLY A 14 1.43 1.34 -11.95
N LEU A 15 2.76 1.23 -12.03
CA LEU A 15 3.42 0.50 -13.12
C LEU A 15 3.04 -0.99 -13.12
N LEU A 16 3.09 -1.62 -11.94
CA LEU A 16 2.69 -3.02 -11.79
C LEU A 16 1.22 -3.24 -12.20
N CYS A 17 0.32 -2.36 -11.76
CA CYS A 17 -1.09 -2.38 -12.14
C CYS A 17 -1.26 -2.25 -13.66
N ALA A 18 -0.60 -1.28 -14.29
CA ALA A 18 -0.68 -1.06 -15.73
C ALA A 18 -0.19 -2.27 -16.54
N VAL A 19 0.96 -2.85 -16.15
CA VAL A 19 1.52 -4.05 -16.81
C VAL A 19 0.58 -5.25 -16.64
N ALA A 20 0.07 -5.48 -15.42
CA ALA A 20 -0.86 -6.57 -15.16
C ALA A 20 -2.18 -6.41 -15.91
N LEU A 21 -2.76 -5.20 -15.93
CA LEU A 21 -3.97 -4.91 -16.70
C LEU A 21 -3.75 -5.12 -18.20
N PHE A 22 -2.62 -4.64 -18.75
CA PHE A 22 -2.28 -4.85 -20.15
C PHE A 22 -2.17 -6.34 -20.50
N ALA A 23 -1.52 -7.14 -19.63
CA ALA A 23 -1.38 -8.57 -19.85
C ALA A 23 -2.74 -9.29 -19.76
N LEU A 24 -3.55 -8.98 -18.74
CA LEU A 24 -4.84 -9.64 -18.51
C LEU A 24 -5.95 -9.19 -19.49
N ALA A 25 -5.81 -8.01 -20.09
CA ALA A 25 -6.72 -7.53 -21.13
C ALA A 25 -6.56 -8.28 -22.47
N GLN A 26 -5.49 -9.07 -22.65
CA GLN A 26 -5.30 -9.88 -23.85
C GLN A 26 -6.27 -11.06 -23.88
N GLU A 27 -6.87 -11.31 -25.05
CA GLU A 27 -7.78 -12.45 -25.27
C GLU A 27 -7.07 -13.79 -25.02
N THR A 28 -5.83 -13.92 -25.50
CA THR A 28 -5.01 -15.12 -25.35
C THR A 28 -3.70 -14.80 -24.67
N LEU A 29 -3.40 -15.51 -23.58
CA LEU A 29 -2.09 -15.45 -22.92
C LEU A 29 -1.13 -16.46 -23.56
N PRO A 30 0.19 -16.14 -23.61
CA PRO A 30 1.22 -17.08 -24.05
C PRO A 30 1.12 -18.43 -23.34
N VAL A 31 1.18 -19.52 -24.11
CA VAL A 31 1.00 -20.89 -23.59
C VAL A 31 2.08 -21.25 -22.56
N GLU A 32 3.29 -20.69 -22.69
CA GLU A 32 4.39 -20.90 -21.76
C GLU A 32 4.08 -20.38 -20.35
N LEU A 33 3.16 -19.42 -20.21
CA LEU A 33 2.80 -18.82 -18.92
C LEU A 33 1.72 -19.61 -18.17
N LEU A 34 0.97 -20.49 -18.83
CA LEU A 34 -0.16 -21.21 -18.22
C LEU A 34 0.20 -21.98 -16.93
N PRO A 35 1.34 -22.69 -16.84
CA PRO A 35 1.73 -23.36 -15.60
C PRO A 35 1.94 -22.37 -14.44
N PHE A 36 2.54 -21.22 -14.72
CA PHE A 36 2.79 -20.17 -13.73
C PHE A 36 1.49 -19.52 -13.27
N LEU A 37 0.59 -19.20 -14.20
CA LEU A 37 -0.70 -18.58 -13.91
C LEU A 37 -1.61 -19.47 -13.07
N ARG A 38 -1.47 -20.80 -13.17
CA ARG A 38 -2.19 -21.75 -12.31
C ARG A 38 -1.75 -21.68 -10.84
N VAL A 39 -0.46 -21.46 -10.59
CA VAL A 39 0.11 -21.42 -9.24
C VAL A 39 0.09 -20.01 -8.64
N PHE A 40 0.08 -18.99 -9.49
CA PHE A 40 0.20 -17.58 -9.11
C PHE A 40 -0.78 -17.12 -8.00
N PRO A 41 -2.11 -17.36 -8.09
CA PRO A 41 -3.03 -16.96 -7.02
C PRO A 41 -2.68 -17.57 -5.66
N PHE A 42 -2.37 -18.86 -5.63
CA PHE A 42 -2.00 -19.55 -4.39
C PHE A 42 -0.68 -19.02 -3.82
N ALA A 43 0.30 -18.75 -4.67
CA ALA A 43 1.56 -18.17 -4.26
C ALA A 43 1.35 -16.79 -3.61
N VAL A 44 0.54 -15.93 -4.22
CA VAL A 44 0.21 -14.60 -3.67
C VAL A 44 -0.49 -14.72 -2.31
N VAL A 45 -1.44 -15.63 -2.15
CA VAL A 45 -2.13 -15.86 -0.87
C VAL A 45 -1.14 -16.30 0.20
N ILE A 46 -0.33 -17.32 -0.07
CA ILE A 46 0.65 -17.86 0.88
C ILE A 46 1.67 -16.79 1.27
N ILE A 47 2.29 -16.13 0.29
CA ILE A 47 3.29 -15.09 0.52
C ILE A 47 2.65 -13.91 1.26
N GLY A 48 1.46 -13.47 0.86
CA GLY A 48 0.74 -12.36 1.47
C GLY A 48 0.43 -12.60 2.95
N LEU A 49 -0.07 -13.80 3.29
CA LEU A 49 -0.33 -14.18 4.67
C LEU A 49 0.98 -14.29 5.50
N LEU A 50 2.03 -14.91 4.94
CA LEU A 50 3.32 -15.05 5.61
C LEU A 50 3.97 -13.69 5.89
N LEU A 51 4.02 -12.80 4.90
CA LEU A 51 4.57 -11.46 5.06
C LEU A 51 3.71 -10.61 5.99
N GLY A 52 2.38 -10.72 5.88
CA GLY A 52 1.45 -10.06 6.79
C GLY A 52 1.71 -10.44 8.25
N TRP A 53 1.89 -11.74 8.52
CA TRP A 53 2.25 -12.24 9.84
C TRP A 53 3.64 -11.77 10.28
N ARG A 54 4.67 -11.97 9.43
CA ARG A 54 6.07 -11.65 9.74
C ARG A 54 6.30 -10.17 10.05
N PHE A 55 5.58 -9.28 9.38
CA PHE A 55 5.69 -7.82 9.55
C PHE A 55 4.58 -7.23 10.44
N ASN A 56 3.76 -8.05 11.10
CA ASN A 56 2.62 -7.60 11.91
C ASN A 56 1.66 -6.63 11.17
N ARG A 57 1.44 -6.88 9.87
CA ARG A 57 0.55 -6.07 9.01
C ARG A 57 -0.81 -6.75 8.89
N THR A 58 -1.70 -6.46 9.84
CA THR A 58 -3.03 -7.10 9.90
C THR A 58 -3.90 -6.72 8.72
N ARG A 59 -3.76 -5.49 8.21
CA ARG A 59 -4.51 -5.01 7.04
C ARG A 59 -4.25 -5.85 5.79
N LEU A 60 -3.02 -6.28 5.55
CA LEU A 60 -2.69 -7.16 4.42
C LEU A 60 -3.33 -8.54 4.58
N ILE A 61 -3.24 -9.12 5.79
CA ILE A 61 -3.82 -10.44 6.08
C ILE A 61 -5.33 -10.42 5.79
N TYR A 62 -6.05 -9.41 6.30
CA TYR A 62 -7.48 -9.27 6.06
C TYR A 62 -7.81 -9.06 4.58
N ALA A 63 -7.05 -8.22 3.87
CA ALA A 63 -7.27 -8.00 2.45
C ALA A 63 -7.10 -9.29 1.63
N ILE A 64 -6.03 -10.06 1.89
CA ILE A 64 -5.78 -11.34 1.22
C ILE A 64 -6.86 -12.38 1.58
N ALA A 65 -7.27 -12.45 2.86
CA ALA A 65 -8.32 -13.35 3.30
C ALA A 65 -9.68 -13.04 2.65
N LEU A 66 -10.04 -11.76 2.52
CA LEU A 66 -11.27 -11.33 1.83
C LEU A 66 -11.25 -11.70 0.35
N MET A 67 -10.13 -11.49 -0.34
CA MET A 67 -10.00 -11.90 -1.75
C MET A 67 -10.06 -13.42 -1.93
N LEU A 68 -9.41 -14.18 -1.04
CA LEU A 68 -9.50 -15.64 -1.03
C LEU A 68 -10.93 -16.11 -0.77
N LEU A 69 -11.66 -15.47 0.13
CA LEU A 69 -13.05 -15.79 0.41
C LEU A 69 -13.95 -15.60 -0.83
N VAL A 70 -13.73 -14.53 -1.60
CA VAL A 70 -14.43 -14.33 -2.87
C VAL A 70 -14.09 -15.44 -3.87
N GLU A 71 -12.83 -15.85 -3.97
CA GLU A 71 -12.46 -16.98 -4.85
C GLU A 71 -13.14 -18.29 -4.42
N LEU A 72 -13.16 -18.58 -3.11
CA LEU A 72 -13.80 -19.78 -2.56
C LEU A 72 -15.32 -19.77 -2.75
N SER A 73 -15.97 -18.60 -2.64
CA SER A 73 -17.43 -18.51 -2.84
C SER A 73 -17.82 -18.81 -4.28
N MET A 74 -17.01 -18.39 -5.26
CA MET A 74 -17.24 -18.72 -6.68
C MET A 74 -17.12 -20.21 -6.98
N VAL A 75 -16.31 -20.96 -6.21
CA VAL A 75 -16.19 -22.41 -6.35
C VAL A 75 -17.36 -23.14 -5.68
N TYR A 76 -17.84 -22.64 -4.54
CA TYR A 76 -18.87 -23.30 -3.73
C TYR A 76 -20.30 -23.09 -4.25
N PHE A 77 -20.56 -21.99 -4.96
CA PHE A 77 -21.89 -21.69 -5.53
C PHE A 77 -21.85 -21.79 -7.07
N PRO A 78 -21.88 -23.01 -7.67
CA PRO A 78 -21.78 -23.19 -9.11
C PRO A 78 -23.11 -23.01 -9.88
N VAL A 79 -24.25 -22.90 -9.18
CA VAL A 79 -25.59 -22.75 -9.82
C VAL A 79 -25.72 -21.37 -10.43
N GLU A 80 -25.99 -21.26 -11.73
CA GLU A 80 -25.89 -19.99 -12.50
C GLU A 80 -26.56 -18.78 -11.83
N THR A 81 -27.81 -18.89 -11.38
CA THR A 81 -28.54 -17.75 -10.78
C THR A 81 -28.01 -17.36 -9.40
N THR A 82 -27.69 -18.33 -8.56
CA THR A 82 -27.10 -18.07 -7.24
C THR A 82 -25.66 -17.58 -7.38
N ALA A 83 -24.89 -18.16 -8.31
CA ALA A 83 -23.53 -17.76 -8.64
C ALA A 83 -23.47 -16.30 -9.08
N GLN A 84 -24.39 -15.87 -9.94
CA GLN A 84 -24.48 -14.49 -10.40
C GLN A 84 -24.78 -13.51 -9.26
N LEU A 85 -25.73 -13.85 -8.37
CA LEU A 85 -26.02 -13.01 -7.20
C LEU A 85 -24.85 -12.95 -6.21
N VAL A 86 -24.16 -14.06 -5.96
CA VAL A 86 -22.94 -14.09 -5.12
C VAL A 86 -21.84 -13.27 -5.76
N PHE A 87 -21.66 -13.34 -7.09
CA PHE A 87 -20.70 -12.53 -7.83
C PHE A 87 -21.01 -11.04 -7.71
N GLN A 88 -22.24 -10.61 -8.00
CA GLN A 88 -22.67 -9.21 -7.88
C GLN A 88 -22.54 -8.70 -6.43
N SER A 89 -22.86 -9.54 -5.44
CA SER A 89 -22.68 -9.21 -4.03
C SER A 89 -21.20 -9.04 -3.69
N ALA A 90 -20.32 -9.92 -4.20
CA ALA A 90 -18.87 -9.78 -4.03
C ALA A 90 -18.32 -8.50 -4.67
N THR A 91 -18.82 -8.09 -5.84
CA THR A 91 -18.48 -6.83 -6.52
C THR A 91 -18.80 -5.60 -5.66
N LEU A 92 -19.81 -5.68 -4.78
CA LEU A 92 -20.17 -4.63 -3.83
C LEU A 92 -19.38 -4.73 -2.52
N LEU A 93 -19.37 -5.91 -1.90
CA LEU A 93 -18.90 -6.12 -0.54
C LEU A 93 -17.36 -6.12 -0.44
N LEU A 94 -16.65 -6.69 -1.42
CA LEU A 94 -15.18 -6.76 -1.37
C LEU A 94 -14.54 -5.36 -1.32
N PRO A 95 -14.87 -4.40 -2.22
CA PRO A 95 -14.34 -3.03 -2.15
C PRO A 95 -14.66 -2.32 -0.84
N LEU A 96 -15.89 -2.44 -0.34
CA LEU A 96 -16.33 -1.82 0.92
C LEU A 96 -15.56 -2.38 2.11
N ASN A 97 -15.37 -3.70 2.14
CA ASN A 97 -14.61 -4.36 3.20
C ASN A 97 -13.11 -4.03 3.14
N LEU A 98 -12.51 -3.93 1.96
CA LEU A 98 -11.14 -3.45 1.82
C LEU A 98 -10.99 -2.00 2.29
N LEU A 99 -11.98 -1.16 2.00
CA LEU A 99 -12.01 0.22 2.47
C LEU A 99 -12.09 0.27 4.01
N LEU A 100 -12.97 -0.53 4.64
CA LEU A 100 -13.05 -0.66 6.10
C LEU A 100 -11.72 -1.14 6.71
N VAL A 101 -11.13 -2.19 6.12
CA VAL A 101 -9.83 -2.74 6.55
C VAL A 101 -8.72 -1.68 6.46
N SER A 102 -8.74 -0.82 5.43
CA SER A 102 -7.73 0.24 5.28
C SER A 102 -7.69 1.22 6.46
N TRP A 103 -8.83 1.41 7.15
CA TRP A 103 -8.95 2.25 8.34
C TRP A 103 -8.47 1.60 9.63
N PHE A 104 -8.21 0.29 9.65
CA PHE A 104 -7.75 -0.37 10.85
C PHE A 104 -6.36 0.14 11.23
N ARG A 105 -6.18 0.44 12.52
CA ARG A 105 -4.84 0.70 13.06
C ARG A 105 -4.10 -0.63 13.17
N GLU A 106 -2.87 -0.68 12.67
CA GLU A 106 -1.98 -1.83 12.84
C GLU A 106 -1.72 -2.05 14.34
N ARG A 107 -2.38 -3.03 14.96
CA ARG A 107 -2.29 -3.29 16.41
C ARG A 107 -2.06 -4.76 16.75
N GLY A 108 -1.41 -5.49 15.83
CA GLY A 108 -1.19 -6.94 15.95
C GLY A 108 -2.47 -7.77 15.75
N MET A 109 -2.31 -9.05 15.44
CA MET A 109 -3.43 -9.93 15.03
C MET A 109 -4.41 -10.25 16.16
N LEU A 110 -3.95 -10.29 17.41
CA LEU A 110 -4.71 -10.78 18.57
C LEU A 110 -5.33 -9.65 19.42
N ASN A 111 -5.78 -8.58 18.77
CA ASN A 111 -6.45 -7.49 19.48
C ASN A 111 -7.97 -7.76 19.58
N LEU A 112 -8.58 -7.48 20.73
CA LEU A 112 -10.04 -7.48 20.93
C LEU A 112 -10.79 -6.73 19.82
N ARG A 113 -10.22 -5.61 19.33
CA ARG A 113 -10.81 -4.87 18.20
C ARG A 113 -10.74 -5.64 16.88
N GLY A 114 -9.68 -6.42 16.66
CA GLY A 114 -9.57 -7.29 15.49
C GLY A 114 -10.62 -8.40 15.51
N ALA A 115 -10.81 -9.03 16.67
CA ALA A 115 -11.87 -10.02 16.88
C ALA A 115 -13.26 -9.43 16.63
N PHE A 116 -13.54 -8.22 17.15
CA PHE A 116 -14.79 -7.51 16.86
C PHE A 116 -15.02 -7.34 15.36
N TRP A 117 -14.02 -6.87 14.61
CA TRP A 117 -14.18 -6.68 13.17
C TRP A 117 -14.33 -8.00 12.40
N LEU A 118 -13.68 -9.07 12.83
CA LEU A 118 -13.92 -10.41 12.30
C LEU A 118 -15.37 -10.87 12.53
N THR A 119 -15.95 -10.59 13.70
CA THR A 119 -17.36 -10.90 13.95
C THR A 119 -18.31 -10.08 13.08
N VAL A 120 -17.98 -8.81 12.81
CA VAL A 120 -18.76 -7.96 11.89
C VAL A 120 -18.71 -8.52 10.46
N LEU A 121 -17.52 -8.84 9.95
CA LEU A 121 -17.36 -9.44 8.62
C LEU A 121 -18.09 -10.78 8.51
N LEU A 122 -17.99 -11.64 9.54
CA LEU A 122 -18.71 -12.91 9.56
C LEU A 122 -20.23 -12.71 9.56
N ALA A 123 -20.74 -11.78 10.38
CA ALA A 123 -22.16 -11.45 10.42
C ALA A 123 -22.66 -10.91 9.08
N GLU A 124 -21.88 -10.07 8.40
CA GLU A 124 -22.18 -9.56 7.06
C GLU A 124 -22.28 -10.71 6.04
N LEU A 125 -21.31 -11.62 6.04
CA LEU A 125 -21.30 -12.78 5.14
C LEU A 125 -22.49 -13.72 5.38
N LEU A 126 -22.81 -14.01 6.64
CA LEU A 126 -23.97 -14.84 7.01
C LEU A 126 -25.29 -14.16 6.62
N THR A 127 -25.39 -12.85 6.84
CA THR A 127 -26.58 -12.07 6.47
C THR A 127 -26.77 -12.04 4.96
N CYS A 128 -25.70 -11.77 4.21
CA CYS A 128 -25.72 -11.77 2.75
C CYS A 128 -26.09 -13.16 2.21
N GLY A 129 -25.43 -14.23 2.68
CA GLY A 129 -25.74 -15.60 2.29
C GLY A 129 -27.19 -16.01 2.62
N GLY A 130 -27.68 -15.65 3.81
CA GLY A 130 -29.06 -15.87 4.21
C GLY A 130 -30.05 -15.13 3.32
N LEU A 131 -29.79 -13.86 2.99
CA LEU A 131 -30.64 -13.08 2.09
C LEU A 131 -30.62 -13.65 0.66
N ILE A 132 -29.47 -14.10 0.14
CA ILE A 132 -29.39 -14.76 -1.17
C ILE A 132 -30.23 -16.03 -1.19
N HIS A 133 -30.21 -16.80 -0.09
CA HIS A 133 -30.96 -18.04 0.02
C HIS A 133 -32.47 -17.82 0.19
N TYR A 134 -32.88 -16.92 1.09
CA TYR A 134 -34.29 -16.75 1.47
C TYR A 134 -35.03 -15.66 0.68
N ARG A 135 -34.32 -14.67 0.13
CA ARG A 135 -34.87 -13.48 -0.54
C ARG A 135 -34.03 -13.05 -1.78
N PRO A 136 -33.74 -13.96 -2.74
CA PRO A 136 -32.85 -13.66 -3.87
C PRO A 136 -33.33 -12.48 -4.72
N THR A 137 -34.64 -12.39 -4.99
CA THR A 137 -35.24 -11.34 -5.82
C THR A 137 -35.08 -9.94 -5.22
N LEU A 138 -35.06 -9.83 -3.88
CA LEU A 138 -34.84 -8.55 -3.20
C LEU A 138 -33.41 -8.06 -3.44
N ILE A 139 -32.41 -8.95 -3.32
CA ILE A 139 -31.02 -8.60 -3.58
C ILE A 139 -30.84 -8.24 -5.06
N GLU A 140 -31.36 -9.07 -5.95
CA GLU A 140 -31.27 -8.86 -7.39
C GLU A 140 -31.80 -7.47 -7.78
N PHE A 141 -32.95 -7.09 -7.23
CA PHE A 141 -33.56 -5.78 -7.46
C PHE A 141 -32.62 -4.63 -7.05
N TRP A 142 -32.07 -4.66 -5.83
CA TRP A 142 -31.24 -3.58 -5.33
C TRP A 142 -29.88 -3.49 -6.03
N LEU A 143 -29.26 -4.65 -6.35
CA LEU A 143 -27.96 -4.67 -7.03
C LEU A 143 -28.07 -4.20 -8.48
N ASN A 144 -29.23 -4.38 -9.13
CA ASN A 144 -29.45 -4.02 -10.54
C ASN A 144 -30.38 -2.80 -10.72
N TYR A 145 -30.67 -2.05 -9.65
CA TYR A 145 -31.57 -0.91 -9.72
C TYR A 145 -31.03 0.19 -10.67
N PRO A 146 -31.76 0.57 -11.74
CA PRO A 146 -31.32 1.61 -12.65
C PRO A 146 -31.49 2.99 -12.01
N LEU A 147 -30.40 3.52 -11.45
CA LEU A 147 -30.41 4.82 -10.75
C LEU A 147 -30.64 5.99 -11.71
N PHE A 148 -30.13 5.88 -12.93
CA PHE A 148 -30.25 6.86 -14.00
C PHE A 148 -30.79 6.21 -15.26
N ASP A 149 -31.77 6.85 -15.89
CA ASP A 149 -32.37 6.40 -17.14
C ASP A 149 -31.55 6.87 -18.35
N LEU A 150 -30.34 6.30 -18.50
CA LEU A 150 -29.41 6.60 -19.58
C LEU A 150 -28.99 5.31 -20.29
N PRO A 151 -29.30 5.14 -21.59
CA PRO A 151 -28.97 3.91 -22.34
C PRO A 151 -27.48 3.58 -22.33
N GLN A 152 -26.60 4.59 -22.35
CA GLN A 152 -25.16 4.39 -22.31
C GLN A 152 -24.68 3.72 -21.02
N LEU A 153 -25.36 3.98 -19.89
CA LEU A 153 -25.04 3.38 -18.60
C LEU A 153 -25.56 1.94 -18.48
N GLN A 154 -26.62 1.61 -19.21
CA GLN A 154 -27.16 0.24 -19.27
C GLN A 154 -26.27 -0.68 -20.11
N ALA A 155 -25.48 -0.13 -21.03
CA ALA A 155 -24.53 -0.86 -21.86
C ALA A 155 -23.21 -1.21 -21.12
N LEU A 156 -23.01 -0.72 -19.89
CA LEU A 156 -21.81 -1.01 -19.10
C LEU A 156 -21.86 -2.44 -18.53
N PRO A 157 -20.69 -3.09 -18.33
CA PRO A 157 -20.63 -4.49 -17.89
C PRO A 157 -21.11 -4.71 -16.45
N LEU A 158 -21.19 -3.63 -15.65
CA LEU A 158 -21.62 -3.67 -14.26
C LEU A 158 -22.85 -2.78 -14.07
N ALA A 159 -23.76 -3.23 -13.21
CA ALA A 159 -24.93 -2.46 -12.82
C ALA A 159 -24.53 -1.13 -12.16
N GLN A 160 -25.37 -0.10 -12.34
CA GLN A 160 -25.08 1.26 -11.88
C GLN A 160 -24.76 1.36 -10.38
N PRO A 161 -25.49 0.68 -9.45
CA PRO A 161 -25.15 0.72 -8.03
C PRO A 161 -23.75 0.18 -7.74
N LEU A 162 -23.32 -0.88 -8.43
CA LEU A 162 -22.01 -1.49 -8.29
C LEU A 162 -20.90 -0.55 -8.78
N LEU A 163 -21.12 0.11 -9.92
CA LEU A 163 -20.18 1.09 -10.47
C LEU A 163 -20.00 2.30 -9.56
N LEU A 164 -21.10 2.84 -9.02
CA LEU A 164 -21.03 3.97 -8.10
C LEU A 164 -20.31 3.61 -6.81
N ALA A 165 -20.61 2.44 -6.23
CA ALA A 165 -19.92 1.97 -5.02
C ALA A 165 -18.41 1.82 -5.26
N ASN A 166 -18.01 1.17 -6.35
CA ASN A 166 -16.59 1.00 -6.70
C ASN A 166 -15.90 2.34 -7.02
N GLY A 167 -16.59 3.24 -7.73
CA GLY A 167 -16.10 4.59 -8.02
C GLY A 167 -15.88 5.41 -6.75
N LEU A 168 -16.84 5.38 -5.82
CA LEU A 168 -16.71 6.04 -4.52
C LEU A 168 -15.54 5.47 -3.72
N VAL A 169 -15.38 4.15 -3.66
CA VAL A 169 -14.25 3.50 -2.98
C VAL A 169 -12.91 3.91 -3.60
N LEU A 170 -12.80 3.96 -4.93
CA LEU A 170 -11.60 4.45 -5.63
C LEU A 170 -11.28 5.90 -5.27
N LEU A 171 -12.28 6.78 -5.27
CA LEU A 171 -12.10 8.18 -4.89
C LEU A 171 -11.63 8.33 -3.44
N LEU A 172 -12.18 7.53 -2.52
CA LEU A 172 -11.76 7.54 -1.11
C LEU A 172 -10.32 7.02 -0.95
N PHE A 173 -9.92 5.97 -1.66
CA PHE A 173 -8.52 5.53 -1.66
C PHE A 173 -7.57 6.56 -2.28
N ALA A 174 -7.97 7.23 -3.36
CA ALA A 174 -7.18 8.30 -3.96
C ALA A 174 -6.99 9.48 -2.99
N ALA A 175 -8.09 9.96 -2.38
CA ALA A 175 -8.06 11.02 -1.38
C ALA A 175 -7.18 10.64 -0.18
N ARG A 176 -7.27 9.40 0.28
CA ARG A 176 -6.45 8.89 1.38
C ARG A 176 -4.97 8.81 1.02
N SER A 177 -4.64 8.35 -0.18
CA SER A 177 -3.26 8.30 -0.65
C SER A 177 -2.66 9.69 -0.89
N LEU A 178 -3.50 10.70 -1.18
CA LEU A 178 -3.10 12.11 -1.24
C LEU A 178 -2.77 12.66 0.15
N HIS A 179 -3.54 12.28 1.17
CA HIS A 179 -3.32 12.71 2.55
C HIS A 179 -2.16 11.96 3.23
N ASN A 180 -1.97 10.67 2.92
CA ASN A 180 -0.91 9.84 3.47
C ASN A 180 -0.05 9.24 2.35
N LEU A 181 1.13 9.80 2.15
CA LEU A 181 2.06 9.48 1.05
C LEU A 181 2.80 8.14 1.21
N ALA A 182 2.34 7.26 2.11
CA ALA A 182 2.92 5.95 2.28
C ALA A 182 2.56 5.04 1.08
N ALA A 183 3.56 4.32 0.55
CA ALA A 183 3.40 3.45 -0.61
C ALA A 183 2.34 2.35 -0.38
N PHE A 184 2.17 1.88 0.86
CA PHE A 184 1.13 0.93 1.20
C PHE A 184 -0.29 1.52 1.09
N GLU A 185 -0.49 2.81 1.37
CA GLU A 185 -1.80 3.44 1.21
C GLU A 185 -2.17 3.59 -0.26
N ALA A 186 -1.20 3.96 -1.11
CA ALA A 186 -1.38 3.97 -2.57
C ALA A 186 -1.69 2.57 -3.12
N SER A 187 -1.18 1.50 -2.51
CA SER A 187 -1.40 0.13 -2.99
C SER A 187 -2.87 -0.30 -2.95
N PHE A 188 -3.68 0.21 -1.99
CA PHE A 188 -5.11 -0.07 -1.94
C PHE A 188 -5.87 0.51 -3.13
N PHE A 189 -5.51 1.72 -3.59
CA PHE A 189 -6.10 2.32 -4.80
C PHE A 189 -5.84 1.44 -6.03
N TRP A 190 -4.58 1.05 -6.25
CA TRP A 190 -4.21 0.24 -7.40
C TRP A 190 -4.74 -1.20 -7.34
N ALA A 191 -4.81 -1.78 -6.14
CA ALA A 191 -5.46 -3.06 -5.91
C ALA A 191 -6.95 -2.99 -6.22
N GLN A 192 -7.64 -1.93 -5.79
CA GLN A 192 -9.05 -1.71 -6.10
C GLN A 192 -9.31 -1.52 -7.59
N LEU A 193 -8.42 -0.81 -8.30
CA LEU A 193 -8.52 -0.67 -9.76
C LEU A 193 -8.42 -2.04 -10.46
N MET A 194 -7.51 -2.89 -9.99
CA MET A 194 -7.36 -4.26 -10.49
C MET A 194 -8.60 -5.13 -10.20
N ILE A 195 -9.15 -5.02 -8.99
CA ILE A 195 -10.37 -5.74 -8.59
C ILE A 195 -11.56 -5.32 -9.46
N LEU A 196 -11.74 -4.01 -9.68
CA LEU A 196 -12.80 -3.48 -10.54
C LEU A 196 -12.68 -4.01 -11.97
N ALA A 197 -11.46 -4.03 -12.54
CA ALA A 197 -11.21 -4.59 -13.87
C ALA A 197 -11.58 -6.08 -13.97
N GLY A 198 -11.29 -6.86 -12.91
CA GLY A 198 -11.68 -8.26 -12.84
C GLY A 198 -13.20 -8.45 -12.78
N PHE A 199 -13.91 -7.68 -11.96
CA PHE A 199 -15.36 -7.76 -11.87
C PHE A 199 -16.07 -7.24 -13.12
N SER A 200 -15.49 -6.26 -13.83
CA SER A 200 -16.06 -5.76 -15.09
C SER A 200 -15.87 -6.71 -16.27
N GLY A 201 -15.15 -7.82 -16.09
CA GLY A 201 -14.81 -8.74 -17.18
C GLY A 201 -13.89 -8.11 -18.22
N LEU A 202 -12.95 -7.25 -17.79
CA LEU A 202 -12.00 -6.62 -18.71
C LEU A 202 -11.03 -7.67 -19.26
N GLY A 203 -11.29 -8.19 -20.47
CA GLY A 203 -10.53 -9.29 -21.05
C GLY A 203 -11.16 -10.65 -20.74
N SER A 204 -10.55 -11.73 -21.23
CA SER A 204 -11.13 -13.08 -21.15
C SER A 204 -10.59 -13.92 -20.00
N GLN A 205 -9.82 -13.32 -19.09
CA GLN A 205 -9.11 -14.02 -18.04
C GLN A 205 -9.98 -14.21 -16.78
N PRO A 206 -9.75 -15.28 -15.99
CA PRO A 206 -10.56 -15.54 -14.80
C PRO A 206 -10.28 -14.52 -13.68
N LEU A 207 -11.33 -14.15 -12.93
CA LEU A 207 -11.29 -13.19 -11.81
C LEU A 207 -10.13 -13.44 -10.83
N ARG A 208 -9.80 -14.70 -10.55
CA ARG A 208 -8.69 -15.09 -9.66
C ARG A 208 -7.34 -14.46 -10.02
N LEU A 209 -7.07 -14.22 -11.31
CA LEU A 209 -5.81 -13.59 -11.74
C LEU A 209 -5.78 -12.09 -11.42
N TYR A 210 -6.92 -11.41 -11.49
CA TYR A 210 -7.04 -10.01 -11.07
C TYR A 210 -6.92 -9.89 -9.55
N LEU A 211 -7.59 -10.76 -8.78
CA LEU A 211 -7.46 -10.79 -7.33
C LEU A 211 -6.02 -11.09 -6.88
N ALA A 212 -5.35 -12.04 -7.53
CA ALA A 212 -3.94 -12.34 -7.28
C ALA A 212 -3.03 -11.15 -7.61
N SER A 213 -3.29 -10.45 -8.73
CA SER A 213 -2.55 -9.24 -9.09
C SER A 213 -2.77 -8.10 -8.10
N ALA A 214 -4.00 -7.93 -7.60
CA ALA A 214 -4.33 -7.00 -6.53
C ALA A 214 -3.60 -7.34 -5.22
N GLY A 215 -3.53 -8.62 -4.86
CA GLY A 215 -2.74 -9.11 -3.72
C GLY A 215 -1.24 -8.83 -3.88
N LEU A 216 -0.68 -9.03 -5.08
CA LEU A 216 0.71 -8.71 -5.38
C LEU A 216 1.00 -7.21 -5.23
N ILE A 217 0.08 -6.34 -5.68
CA ILE A 217 0.18 -4.88 -5.51
C ILE A 217 0.24 -4.52 -4.01
N LEU A 218 -0.61 -5.11 -3.18
CA LEU A 218 -0.60 -4.87 -1.73
C LEU A 218 0.70 -5.37 -1.07
N ILE A 219 1.22 -6.53 -1.49
CA ILE A 219 2.51 -7.07 -1.04
C ILE A 219 3.64 -6.11 -1.38
N MET A 220 3.69 -5.61 -2.62
CA MET A 220 4.69 -4.64 -3.06
C MET A 220 4.60 -3.33 -2.26
N GLY A 221 3.39 -2.86 -1.96
CA GLY A 221 3.19 -1.69 -1.09
C GLY A 221 3.79 -1.87 0.31
N ILE A 222 3.68 -3.06 0.90
CA ILE A 222 4.32 -3.38 2.20
C ILE A 222 5.83 -3.47 2.08
N LEU A 223 6.36 -4.12 1.04
CA LEU A 223 7.80 -4.24 0.85
C LEU A 223 8.44 -2.86 0.69
N GLU A 224 7.82 -1.98 -0.12
CA GLU A 224 8.30 -0.61 -0.32
C GLU A 224 8.23 0.22 0.98
N THR A 225 7.13 0.12 1.72
CA THR A 225 6.99 0.84 2.99
C THR A 225 8.01 0.35 4.02
N SER A 226 8.18 -0.96 4.16
CA SER A 226 9.19 -1.57 5.05
C SER A 226 10.61 -1.19 4.65
N HIS A 227 10.89 -1.11 3.35
CA HIS A 227 12.16 -0.60 2.85
C HIS A 227 12.34 0.88 3.21
N SER A 228 11.36 1.75 2.97
CA SER A 228 11.48 3.17 3.31
C SER A 228 11.73 3.45 4.80
N LEU A 229 11.06 2.70 5.69
CA LEU A 229 11.19 2.81 7.15
C LEU A 229 12.59 2.38 7.63
N ALA A 230 13.22 1.44 6.92
CA ALA A 230 14.58 1.02 7.24
C ALA A 230 15.65 2.07 6.89
N TYR A 231 15.34 3.02 5.98
CA TYR A 231 16.32 3.94 5.40
C TYR A 231 16.16 5.39 5.84
N ARG A 232 15.02 5.76 6.43
CA ARG A 232 14.75 7.12 6.92
C ARG A 232 14.52 7.11 8.42
N ASP A 233 15.03 8.14 9.07
CA ASP A 233 14.73 8.41 10.46
C ASP A 233 13.35 9.07 10.59
N GLU A 234 12.48 8.52 11.43
CA GLU A 234 11.08 8.98 11.56
C GLU A 234 10.96 10.38 12.17
N LEU A 235 11.87 10.74 13.09
CA LEU A 235 11.81 12.02 13.80
C LEU A 235 12.25 13.20 12.92
N THR A 236 13.38 13.05 12.25
CA THR A 236 14.04 14.12 11.49
C THR A 236 13.72 14.07 10.00
N GLY A 237 13.27 12.93 9.49
CA GLY A 237 13.07 12.70 8.05
C GLY A 237 14.37 12.60 7.24
N LEU A 238 15.54 12.67 7.88
CA LEU A 238 16.83 12.44 7.23
C LEU A 238 17.03 10.95 6.91
N PRO A 239 17.84 10.61 5.91
CA PRO A 239 18.32 9.24 5.74
C PRO A 239 19.01 8.74 7.03
N GLY A 240 18.70 7.53 7.47
CA GLY A 240 19.27 6.94 8.68
C GLY A 240 20.61 6.23 8.44
N ARG A 241 21.14 5.57 9.48
CA ARG A 241 22.42 4.85 9.45
C ARG A 241 22.53 3.78 8.35
N ARG A 242 21.45 3.08 8.00
CA ARG A 242 21.46 2.11 6.88
C ARG A 242 21.68 2.79 5.53
N ALA A 243 21.04 3.94 5.31
CA ALA A 243 21.22 4.74 4.11
C ALA A 243 22.64 5.29 4.01
N LEU A 244 23.25 5.66 5.15
CA LEU A 244 24.65 6.08 5.22
C LEU A 244 25.57 4.94 4.75
N ASN A 245 25.40 3.74 5.31
CA ASN A 245 26.24 2.59 4.96
C ASN A 245 26.15 2.24 3.46
N GLU A 246 24.94 2.28 2.89
CA GLU A 246 24.76 2.04 1.45
C GLU A 246 25.39 3.16 0.61
N ALA A 247 25.25 4.42 1.03
CA ALA A 247 25.89 5.54 0.35
C ALA A 247 27.42 5.39 0.37
N LEU A 248 28.01 5.01 1.51
CA LEU A 248 29.44 4.76 1.65
C LEU A 248 29.92 3.63 0.74
N ALA A 249 29.16 2.53 0.64
CA ALA A 249 29.49 1.40 -0.23
C ALA A 249 29.52 1.77 -1.73
N LYS A 250 28.82 2.84 -2.12
CA LYS A 250 28.76 3.36 -3.50
C LYS A 250 29.76 4.50 -3.78
N LEU A 251 30.53 4.95 -2.78
CA LEU A 251 31.51 6.00 -2.97
C LEU A 251 32.77 5.47 -3.66
N GLY A 252 33.35 6.30 -4.54
CA GLY A 252 34.70 6.07 -5.07
C GLY A 252 35.78 6.35 -4.01
N SER A 253 37.04 6.27 -4.42
CA SER A 253 38.19 6.41 -3.51
C SER A 253 38.41 7.82 -2.92
N ARG A 254 37.73 8.85 -3.42
CA ARG A 254 37.87 10.23 -2.96
C ARG A 254 36.55 10.74 -2.40
N TYR A 255 36.48 10.91 -1.08
CA TYR A 255 35.35 11.51 -0.37
C TYR A 255 35.79 11.99 1.02
N THR A 256 35.00 12.90 1.60
CA THR A 256 35.12 13.28 3.01
C THR A 256 33.85 12.86 3.74
N LEU A 257 34.01 12.23 4.91
CA LEU A 257 32.92 11.92 5.84
C LEU A 257 33.16 12.73 7.12
N ALA A 258 32.16 13.52 7.53
CA ALA A 258 32.16 14.21 8.80
C ALA A 258 31.13 13.56 9.74
N MET A 259 31.51 13.34 10.99
CA MET A 259 30.62 13.01 12.08
C MET A 259 30.33 14.27 12.88
N LEU A 260 29.05 14.47 13.23
CA LEU A 260 28.57 15.64 13.95
C LEU A 260 27.78 15.17 15.16
N ASP A 261 27.93 15.90 16.27
CA ASP A 261 27.25 15.65 17.54
C ASP A 261 26.64 16.96 18.03
N ILE A 262 25.54 16.90 18.79
CA ILE A 262 24.94 18.07 19.44
C ILE A 262 25.50 18.17 20.85
N ASP A 263 26.35 19.17 21.08
CA ASP A 263 26.98 19.38 22.38
C ASP A 263 25.96 19.48 23.52
N HIS A 264 26.20 18.70 24.58
CA HIS A 264 25.42 18.71 25.81
C HIS A 264 23.93 18.35 25.65
N PHE A 265 23.55 17.61 24.60
CA PHE A 265 22.14 17.28 24.32
C PHE A 265 21.46 16.53 25.46
N LYS A 266 22.15 15.59 26.13
CA LYS A 266 21.62 14.91 27.32
C LYS A 266 21.22 15.89 28.44
N LYS A 267 22.10 16.84 28.77
CA LYS A 267 21.84 17.86 29.81
C LYS A 267 20.65 18.75 29.43
N PHE A 268 20.53 19.07 28.14
CA PHE A 268 19.38 19.82 27.62
C PHE A 268 18.07 19.04 27.83
N ASN A 269 18.04 17.75 27.47
CA ASN A 269 16.88 16.88 27.69
C ASN A 269 16.52 16.75 29.18
N ASP A 270 17.52 16.61 30.05
CA ASP A 270 17.31 16.52 31.49
C ASP A 270 16.68 17.82 32.06
N THR A 271 16.91 18.97 31.41
CA THR A 271 16.40 20.29 31.84
C THR A 271 15.04 20.62 31.24
N HIS A 272 14.81 20.31 29.96
CA HIS A 272 13.65 20.76 29.19
C HIS A 272 12.69 19.64 28.76
N GLY A 273 13.04 18.38 29.03
CA GLY A 273 12.26 17.22 28.64
C GLY A 273 12.51 16.76 27.19
N HIS A 274 12.23 15.48 26.94
CA HIS A 274 12.48 14.83 25.65
C HIS A 274 11.66 15.42 24.49
N ASP A 275 10.42 15.86 24.74
CA ASP A 275 9.58 16.46 23.69
C ASP A 275 10.18 17.75 23.12
N VAL A 276 10.90 18.51 23.94
CA VAL A 276 11.62 19.72 23.51
C VAL A 276 12.92 19.33 22.82
N GLY A 277 13.63 18.30 23.32
CA GLY A 277 14.78 17.71 22.64
C GLY A 277 14.48 17.26 21.21
N ASP A 278 13.34 16.61 21.00
CA ASP A 278 12.86 16.18 19.69
C ASP A 278 12.66 17.35 18.71
N GLN A 279 12.23 18.51 19.22
CA GLN A 279 12.12 19.73 18.42
C GLN A 279 13.49 20.28 18.04
N VAL A 280 14.46 20.23 18.95
CA VAL A 280 15.86 20.61 18.67
C VAL A 280 16.45 19.71 17.58
N LEU A 281 16.27 18.38 17.68
CA LEU A 281 16.74 17.44 16.67
C LEU A 281 16.15 17.73 15.29
N LYS A 282 14.85 18.02 15.21
CA LYS A 282 14.19 18.42 13.94
C LYS A 282 14.77 19.72 13.38
N MET A 283 15.01 20.71 14.23
CA MET A 283 15.58 21.99 13.83
C MET A 283 17.02 21.84 13.31
N VAL A 284 17.87 21.11 14.05
CA VAL A 284 19.24 20.80 13.64
C VAL A 284 19.24 20.01 12.33
N ALA A 285 18.42 18.97 12.20
CA ALA A 285 18.28 18.22 10.97
C ALA A 285 17.87 19.10 9.77
N GLY A 286 16.93 20.03 9.97
CA GLY A 286 16.51 20.99 8.97
C GLY A 286 17.65 21.92 8.53
N LYS A 287 18.48 22.38 9.47
CA LYS A 287 19.67 23.18 9.18
C LYS A 287 20.73 22.38 8.43
N LEU A 288 21.06 21.18 8.90
CA LEU A 288 22.04 20.30 8.26
C LEU A 288 21.62 19.91 6.83
N ALA A 289 20.33 19.71 6.58
CA ALA A 289 19.80 19.42 5.25
C ALA A 289 20.10 20.51 4.20
N THR A 290 20.49 21.72 4.62
CA THR A 290 20.92 22.82 3.73
C THR A 290 22.38 22.74 3.27
N VAL A 291 23.09 21.66 3.62
CA VAL A 291 24.47 21.43 3.21
C VAL A 291 24.64 21.65 1.69
N SER A 292 25.68 22.41 1.34
CA SER A 292 25.99 22.74 -0.06
C SER A 292 27.22 21.95 -0.54
N GLY A 293 27.60 22.12 -1.81
CA GLY A 293 28.76 21.41 -2.37
C GLY A 293 28.53 19.92 -2.66
N GLY A 294 27.27 19.50 -2.79
CA GLY A 294 26.90 18.11 -3.05
C GLY A 294 26.93 17.20 -1.81
N GLY A 295 27.02 17.80 -0.61
CA GLY A 295 26.93 17.07 0.65
C GLY A 295 25.61 16.32 0.83
N LYS A 296 25.65 15.16 1.48
CA LYS A 296 24.48 14.39 1.88
C LYS A 296 24.51 14.18 3.38
N VAL A 297 23.43 14.53 4.06
CA VAL A 297 23.31 14.41 5.52
C VAL A 297 22.53 13.15 5.88
N PHE A 298 22.97 12.47 6.93
CA PHE A 298 22.32 11.29 7.49
C PHE A 298 22.25 11.42 9.01
N ARG A 299 21.19 10.88 9.63
CA ARG A 299 21.15 10.69 11.09
C ARG A 299 21.83 9.36 11.43
N TYR A 300 22.89 9.42 12.23
CA TYR A 300 23.69 8.26 12.60
C TYR A 300 23.16 7.59 13.87
N GLY A 301 22.80 8.40 14.87
CA GLY A 301 22.40 7.96 16.21
C GLY A 301 21.37 8.90 16.86
N GLY A 302 21.30 8.85 18.19
CA GLY A 302 20.33 9.64 18.98
C GLY A 302 20.49 11.15 18.74
N GLU A 303 21.66 11.69 19.04
CA GLU A 303 22.04 13.09 18.78
C GLU A 303 23.11 13.24 17.68
N GLU A 304 23.55 12.12 17.11
CA GLU A 304 24.64 12.07 16.15
C GLU A 304 24.14 12.16 14.69
N PHE A 305 24.80 12.99 13.90
CA PHE A 305 24.58 13.15 12.46
C PHE A 305 25.88 12.88 11.71
N SER A 306 25.76 12.72 10.39
CA SER A 306 26.90 12.56 9.51
C SER A 306 26.68 13.25 8.17
N VAL A 307 27.76 13.73 7.56
CA VAL A 307 27.73 14.37 6.25
C VAL A 307 28.76 13.70 5.34
N ILE A 308 28.31 13.19 4.19
CA ILE A 308 29.17 12.71 3.11
C ILE A 308 29.35 13.81 2.08
N LEU A 309 30.59 14.17 1.74
CA LEU A 309 30.93 15.00 0.58
C LEU A 309 31.70 14.15 -0.46
N PRO A 310 31.02 13.69 -1.53
CA PRO A 310 31.65 12.89 -2.57
C PRO A 310 32.69 13.69 -3.36
N ARG A 311 33.78 13.04 -3.79
CA ARG A 311 34.82 13.61 -4.67
C ARG A 311 35.56 14.81 -4.09
N ARG A 312 35.67 14.89 -2.76
CA ARG A 312 36.38 15.97 -2.06
C ARG A 312 37.35 15.43 -1.03
N GLN A 313 38.40 16.20 -0.77
CA GLN A 313 39.32 15.99 0.35
C GLN A 313 38.90 16.86 1.54
N ILE A 314 39.61 16.74 2.66
CA ILE A 314 39.24 17.39 3.92
C ILE A 314 39.27 18.92 3.76
N GLU A 315 40.29 19.43 3.08
CA GLU A 315 40.55 20.85 2.85
C GLU A 315 39.41 21.50 2.04
N ASP A 316 38.90 20.78 1.03
CA ASP A 316 37.78 21.22 0.19
C ASP A 316 36.43 21.12 0.90
N ALA A 317 36.32 20.25 1.90
CA ALA A 317 35.08 19.98 2.63
C ALA A 317 34.88 20.94 3.81
N LEU A 318 35.97 21.35 4.48
CA LEU A 318 35.97 22.21 5.66
C LEU A 318 35.09 23.47 5.53
N PRO A 319 35.17 24.28 4.44
CA PRO A 319 34.36 25.49 4.32
C PRO A 319 32.84 25.23 4.33
N TYR A 320 32.42 24.04 3.90
CA TYR A 320 31.02 23.64 3.89
C TYR A 320 30.55 23.18 5.26
N LEU A 321 31.43 22.49 6.00
CA LEU A 321 31.15 22.04 7.36
C LEU A 321 31.14 23.21 8.36
N GLU A 322 32.09 24.15 8.25
CA GLU A 322 32.11 25.36 9.08
C GLU A 322 30.92 26.28 8.84
N ARG A 323 30.31 26.25 7.65
CA ARG A 323 29.06 26.98 7.38
C ARG A 323 27.84 26.33 8.04
N LEU A 324 27.89 25.01 8.28
CA LEU A 324 26.82 24.28 8.94
C LEU A 324 26.85 24.47 10.46
N ARG A 325 28.05 24.54 11.04
CA ARG A 325 28.31 24.84 12.46
C ARG A 325 27.84 26.26 12.80
#